data_AF-A0A3D0RYD1-F1
#
_entry.id   AF-A0A3D0RYD1-F1
#
_cell.length_a   1.000
_cell.length_b   1.000
_cell.length_c   1.000
_cell.angle_alpha   90.00
_cell.angle_beta   90.00
_cell.angle_gamma   90.00
#
_symmetry.space_group_name_H-M   'P 1'
#
loop_
_entity.id
_entity.type
_entity.pdbx_description
1 polymer ?
#
loop_
_entity_poly.entity_id
_entity_poly.type
_entity_poly.pdbx_seq_one_letter_code
_entity_poly.pdbx_strand_id
1 'polypeptide(L)'
;MTVRADMVNGYGVAHGGLVAALADSAFALACNSRGARTVAAGFDVSFLEPAYDGDELVATADERALRRRSGIYDVTVRRDQTVIAEFRGRSRALR
;
A
#
# COMPACT_ATOMS: atom_id res chain seq x y z
N MET A 1 -2.11 -1.76 10.81
CA MET A 1 -0.83 -2.45 11.06
C MET A 1 -0.06 -1.66 12.09
N THR A 2 0.17 -2.21 13.27
CA THR A 2 1.04 -1.59 14.27
C THR A 2 2.49 -1.82 13.86
N VAL A 3 3.28 -0.73 13.77
CA VAL A 3 4.73 -0.81 13.58
C VAL A 3 5.33 -1.40 14.85
N ARG A 4 6.20 -2.40 14.68
CA ARG A 4 6.87 -3.08 15.80
C ARG A 4 8.34 -2.69 15.87
N ALA A 5 8.97 -2.94 17.02
CA ALA A 5 10.39 -2.71 17.24
C ALA A 5 11.32 -3.41 16.23
N ASP A 6 10.93 -4.56 15.67
CA ASP A 6 11.69 -5.28 14.62
C ASP A 6 11.49 -4.72 13.20
N MET A 7 10.64 -3.70 13.04
CA MET A 7 10.32 -3.07 11.75
C MET A 7 11.02 -1.73 11.52
N VAL A 8 11.74 -1.21 12.51
CA VAL A 8 12.42 0.08 12.44
C VAL A 8 13.91 -0.07 12.18
N ASN A 9 14.50 0.91 11.51
CA ASN A 9 15.93 0.97 11.28
C ASN A 9 16.69 1.58 12.48
N GLY A 10 18.01 1.75 12.37
CA GLY A 10 18.84 2.34 13.42
C GLY A 10 18.52 3.79 13.82
N TYR A 11 17.66 4.47 13.06
CA TYR A 11 17.14 5.81 13.37
C TYR A 11 15.72 5.77 13.98
N GLY A 12 15.19 4.58 14.28
CA GLY A 12 13.84 4.40 14.82
C GLY A 12 12.72 4.60 13.79
N VAL A 13 13.05 4.71 12.49
CA VAL A 13 12.06 4.90 11.41
C VAL A 13 11.70 3.56 10.79
N ALA A 14 10.41 3.32 10.59
CA ALA A 14 9.90 2.12 9.93
C ALA A 14 10.54 1.94 8.54
N HIS A 15 10.94 0.71 8.22
CA HIS A 15 11.46 0.40 6.89
C HIS A 15 10.39 0.66 5.83
N GLY A 16 10.71 1.49 4.83
CA GLY A 16 9.78 1.82 3.74
C GLY A 16 9.25 0.59 2.98
N GLY A 17 10.03 -0.49 2.90
CA GLY A 17 9.57 -1.76 2.33
C GLY A 17 8.38 -2.39 3.05
N LEU A 18 8.31 -2.26 4.38
CA LEU A 18 7.19 -2.78 5.18
C LEU A 18 5.94 -1.91 5.03
N VAL A 19 6.12 -0.58 4.97
CA VAL A 19 5.04 0.37 4.67
C VAL A 19 4.48 0.13 3.26
N ALA A 20 5.37 -0.10 2.28
CA ALA A 20 4.98 -0.45 0.92
C ALA A 20 4.26 -1.80 0.85
N ALA A 21 4.68 -2.81 1.63
CA ALA A 21 4.00 -4.10 1.70
C ALA A 21 2.58 -4.00 2.29
N LEU A 22 2.37 -3.11 3.27
CA LEU A 22 1.03 -2.78 3.76
C LEU A 22 0.16 -2.16 2.65
N ALA A 23 0.71 -1.19 1.91
CA ALA A 23 0.00 -0.55 0.80
C ALA A 23 -0.33 -1.56 -0.32
N ASP A 24 0.63 -2.41 -0.69
CA ASP A 24 0.45 -3.48 -1.68
C ASP A 24 -0.62 -4.49 -1.25
N SER A 25 -0.69 -4.82 0.04
CA SER A 25 -1.74 -5.70 0.59
C SER A 25 -3.13 -5.09 0.40
N ALA A 26 -3.31 -3.80 0.71
CA ALA A 26 -4.57 -3.10 0.51
C ALA A 26 -4.94 -3.01 -0.99
N PHE A 27 -3.96 -2.74 -1.85
CA PHE A 27 -4.12 -2.77 -3.30
C PHE A 27 -4.53 -4.17 -3.81
N ALA A 28 -3.89 -5.24 -3.33
CA ALA A 28 -4.20 -6.61 -3.72
C ALA A 28 -5.64 -6.98 -3.34
N LEU A 29 -6.08 -6.59 -2.14
CA LEU A 29 -7.47 -6.73 -1.68
C LEU A 29 -8.44 -5.97 -2.60
N ALA A 30 -8.14 -4.72 -2.93
CA ALA A 30 -8.99 -3.91 -3.80
C ALA A 30 -9.10 -4.49 -5.22
N CYS A 31 -7.97 -4.84 -5.86
CA CYS A 31 -8.00 -5.30 -7.25
C CYS A 31 -8.55 -6.72 -7.43
N ASN A 32 -8.55 -7.55 -6.37
CA ASN A 32 -9.16 -8.88 -6.38
C ASN A 32 -10.61 -8.90 -5.87
N SER A 33 -11.13 -7.78 -5.35
CA SER A 33 -12.51 -7.68 -4.80
C SER A 33 -13.62 -8.04 -5.80
N ARG A 34 -13.32 -8.01 -7.11
CA ARG A 34 -14.27 -8.27 -8.20
C ARG A 34 -14.31 -9.75 -8.65
N GLY A 35 -13.65 -10.66 -7.93
CA GLY A 35 -13.68 -12.11 -8.22
C GLY A 35 -12.82 -12.58 -9.40
N ALA A 36 -12.17 -11.65 -10.12
CA ALA A 36 -11.18 -11.98 -11.14
C ALA A 36 -9.79 -12.09 -10.50
N ARG A 37 -9.08 -13.20 -10.73
CA ARG A 37 -7.70 -13.37 -10.27
C ARG A 37 -6.82 -12.31 -10.90
N THR A 38 -6.32 -11.40 -10.08
CA THR A 38 -5.61 -10.20 -10.53
C THR A 38 -4.28 -10.10 -9.80
N VAL A 39 -3.21 -9.85 -10.56
CA VAL A 39 -1.85 -9.72 -10.04
C VAL A 39 -1.35 -8.29 -10.19
N ALA A 40 -0.42 -7.89 -9.31
CA ALA A 40 0.34 -6.67 -9.49
C ALA A 40 1.20 -6.76 -10.75
N ALA A 41 1.14 -5.75 -11.60
CA ALA A 41 1.99 -5.58 -12.78
C ALA A 41 3.13 -4.57 -12.53
N GLY A 42 3.05 -3.83 -11.43
CA GLY A 42 4.03 -2.84 -11.01
C GLY A 42 3.39 -1.82 -10.10
N PHE A 43 4.20 -1.11 -9.32
CA PHE A 43 3.75 -0.04 -8.46
C PHE A 43 4.86 0.97 -8.24
N ASP A 44 4.45 2.14 -7.78
CA ASP A 44 5.32 3.24 -7.39
C ASP A 44 4.84 3.72 -6.01
N VAL A 45 5.77 4.07 -5.12
CA VAL A 45 5.45 4.55 -3.76
C VAL A 45 6.25 5.79 -3.44
N SER A 46 5.60 6.78 -2.83
CA SER A 46 6.19 8.01 -2.32
C SER A 46 6.00 8.07 -0.81
N PHE A 47 7.08 8.22 -0.06
CA PHE A 47 7.06 8.40 1.39
C PHE A 47 7.05 9.90 1.68
N LEU A 48 6.03 10.37 2.41
CA LEU A 48 5.83 11.79 2.70
C LEU A 48 6.26 12.14 4.12
N GLU A 49 6.01 11.23 5.06
CA GLU A 49 6.33 11.39 6.49
C GLU A 49 6.88 10.07 7.06
N PRO A 50 7.73 10.12 8.11
CA PRO A 50 8.20 8.92 8.78
C PRO A 50 7.11 8.29 9.67
N ALA A 51 7.18 6.95 9.79
CA ALA A 51 6.47 6.18 10.79
C ALA A 51 7.46 5.59 11.80
N TYR A 52 7.02 5.40 13.04
CA TYR A 52 7.84 5.00 14.19
C TYR A 52 7.28 3.76 14.88
N ASP A 53 8.09 3.12 15.73
CA ASP A 53 7.63 2.00 16.58
C ASP A 53 6.40 2.40 17.40
N GLY A 54 5.39 1.52 17.44
CA GLY A 54 4.10 1.76 18.08
C GLY A 54 3.07 2.49 17.23
N ASP A 55 3.44 3.12 16.10
CA ASP A 55 2.47 3.79 15.23
C ASP A 55 1.46 2.77 14.66
N GLU A 56 0.19 3.15 14.64
CA GLU A 56 -0.85 2.40 13.93
C GLU A 56 -1.03 2.95 12.51
N LEU A 57 -0.65 2.14 11.52
CA LEU A 57 -0.76 2.47 10.11
C LEU A 57 -2.01 1.85 9.48
N VAL A 58 -2.82 2.67 8.82
CA VAL A 58 -4.00 2.26 8.05
C VAL A 58 -3.77 2.55 6.57
N ALA A 59 -3.95 1.55 5.72
CA ALA A 59 -3.87 1.70 4.27
C ALA A 59 -5.26 1.60 3.64
N THR A 60 -5.66 2.61 2.90
CA THR A 60 -6.95 2.67 2.20
C THR A 60 -6.71 2.70 0.70
N ALA A 61 -7.35 1.78 -0.03
CA ALA A 61 -7.16 1.60 -1.46
C ALA A 61 -8.41 2.01 -2.26
N ASP A 62 -8.22 2.80 -3.31
CA ASP A 62 -9.26 3.26 -4.23
C ASP A 62 -8.96 2.82 -5.67
N GLU A 63 -9.95 2.22 -6.34
CA GLU A 63 -9.86 1.97 -7.80
C GLU A 63 -9.98 3.30 -8.54
N ARG A 64 -8.94 3.68 -9.28
CA ARG A 64 -8.94 4.89 -10.11
C ARG A 64 -9.40 4.60 -11.53
N ALA A 65 -9.01 3.45 -12.07
CA ALA A 65 -9.42 3.04 -13.40
C ALA A 65 -9.39 1.52 -13.52
N LEU A 66 -10.38 0.98 -14.24
CA LEU A 66 -10.40 -0.40 -14.70
C LEU A 66 -10.74 -0.42 -16.19
N ARG A 67 -9.89 -1.06 -17.00
CA ARG A 67 -10.07 -1.21 -18.45
C ARG A 67 -9.73 -2.63 -18.86
N ARG A 68 -10.77 -3.40 -19.20
CA ARG A 68 -10.66 -4.82 -19.57
C ARG A 68 -9.97 -5.63 -18.46
N ARG A 69 -8.67 -5.87 -18.62
CA ARG A 69 -7.85 -6.70 -17.72
C ARG A 69 -6.74 -5.91 -17.05
N SER A 70 -6.75 -4.58 -17.13
CA SER A 70 -5.76 -3.71 -16.51
C SER A 70 -6.45 -2.69 -15.61
N GLY A 71 -5.88 -2.42 -14.44
CA GLY A 71 -6.42 -1.40 -13.53
C GLY A 71 -5.35 -0.59 -12.82
N ILE A 72 -5.73 0.62 -12.40
CA ILE A 72 -4.91 1.56 -11.62
C ILE A 72 -5.62 1.80 -10.29
N TYR A 73 -4.86 1.71 -9.21
CA TYR A 73 -5.35 1.87 -7.85
C TYR A 73 -4.40 2.80 -7.11
N ASP A 74 -4.96 3.72 -6.34
CA ASP A 74 -4.19 4.53 -5.42
C ASP A 74 -4.42 4.00 -4.01
N VAL A 75 -3.36 3.96 -3.20
CA VAL A 75 -3.42 3.58 -1.80
C VAL A 75 -2.75 4.65 -0.96
N THR A 76 -3.48 5.18 0.01
CA THR A 76 -2.96 6.14 0.99
C THR A 76 -2.72 5.41 2.31
N VAL A 77 -1.49 5.44 2.80
CA VAL A 77 -1.12 4.95 4.14
C VAL A 77 -1.11 6.11 5.13
N ARG A 78 -1.87 5.98 6.21
CA ARG A 78 -2.03 7.01 7.23
C ARG A 78 -1.67 6.50 8.62
N ARG A 79 -1.14 7.41 9.44
CA ARG A 79 -1.20 7.34 10.90
C ARG A 79 -2.17 8.44 11.34
N ASP A 80 -3.31 8.07 11.88
CA ASP A 80 -4.40 9.00 12.17
C ASP A 80 -4.75 9.88 10.95
N GLN A 81 -4.50 11.19 11.06
CA GLN A 81 -4.74 12.18 9.99
C GLN A 81 -3.48 12.48 9.15
N THR A 82 -2.32 11.98 9.53
CA THR A 82 -1.06 12.19 8.82
C THR A 82 -0.90 11.18 7.68
N VAL A 83 -0.58 11.66 6.47
CA VAL A 83 -0.23 10.78 5.34
C VAL A 83 1.24 10.39 5.47
N ILE A 84 1.48 9.09 5.59
CA ILE A 84 2.83 8.51 5.67
C ILE A 84 3.35 8.20 4.26
N ALA A 85 2.51 7.58 3.42
CA ALA A 85 2.89 7.21 2.06
C ALA A 85 1.71 7.22 1.10
N GLU A 86 2.00 7.51 -0.15
CA GLU A 86 1.08 7.34 -1.29
C GLU A 86 1.65 6.29 -2.23
N PHE A 87 0.80 5.36 -2.67
CA PHE A 87 1.16 4.24 -3.51
C PHE A 87 0.24 4.20 -4.73
N ARG A 88 0.80 3.96 -5.92
CA ARG A 88 0.03 3.72 -7.14
C ARG A 88 0.32 2.34 -7.69
N GLY A 89 -0.67 1.44 -7.57
CA GLY A 89 -0.63 0.09 -8.07
C GLY A 89 -1.17 -0.02 -9.49
N ARG A 90 -0.50 -0.82 -10.33
CA ARG A 90 -0.98 -1.27 -11.64
C ARG A 90 -1.27 -2.74 -11.55
N SER A 91 -2.46 -3.14 -11.97
CA SER A 91 -2.93 -4.52 -11.88
C SER A 91 -3.16 -5.14 -13.25
N ARG A 92 -3.11 -6.48 -13.31
CA ARG A 92 -3.36 -7.27 -14.51
C ARG A 92 -4.17 -8.53 -14.17
N ALA A 93 -5.38 -8.66 -14.69
CA ALA A 93 -6.20 -9.85 -14.51
C ALA A 93 -5.64 -11.03 -15.33
N LEU A 94 -5.53 -12.20 -14.70
CA LEU A 94 -5.10 -13.46 -15.32
C LEU A 94 -6.18 -14.01 -16.27
N ARG A 95 -5.83 -15.03 -17.06
CA ARG A 95 -6.77 -15.77 -17.92
C ARG A 95 -7.17 -17.05 -17.21
#